data_AF-A0A1X0P3F1-F1
#
_entry.id   AF-A0A1X0P3F1-F1
#
_cell.length_a   1.000
_cell.length_b   1.000
_cell.length_c   1.000
_cell.angle_alpha   90.00
_cell.angle_beta   90.00
_cell.angle_gamma   90.00
#
_symmetry.space_group_name_H-M   'P 1'
#
loop_
_entity.id
_entity.type
_entity.pdbx_description
1 polymer ?
#
loop_
_entity_poly.entity_id
_entity_poly.type
_entity_poly.pdbx_seq_one_letter_code
_entity_poly.pdbx_strand_id
1 'polypeptide(L)'
;MGLLRLKKEVLCTSLRSRSIFFPSHISHYQTSLYPQRNSLFDAVYVINLDRRPDRWTFISKQLQRAGFREGDYKRFSAVEGNKIDAHKAHACGLLSLLGFLRLQEEESHRIWGMDLNKGAVGCALSHVMVWAAIAARRQRCVLVVEDDSLFPVNFHQQYEERMRRVPDDWELVYVSGLDTAGQASMLRVAEGVSRVPQMHRTTNCYVIKHEGARRLLDLCLPMTYQLDTMMTLHVGSDTNNNNNNNNNNNNNNNNNNNNNNNNNNNNNNNNNNNNNSGRGSVVGSGGVPHVVMPVCYTMQPPLVVQATRLGSDIQSSNGRDEKEEERERCRAAGWNIDDLDT
;
A
#
# COMPACT_ATOMS: atom_id res chain seq x y z
N MET A 1 -8.84 -18.78 0.03
CA MET A 1 -8.25 -19.71 1.02
C MET A 1 -6.91 -20.33 0.58
N GLY A 2 -6.42 -20.11 -0.66
CA GLY A 2 -5.22 -20.79 -1.18
C GLY A 2 -3.85 -20.12 -0.94
N LEU A 3 -3.75 -18.78 -0.93
CA LEU A 3 -2.46 -18.09 -0.80
C LEU A 3 -1.96 -17.89 0.65
N LEU A 4 -2.88 -17.82 1.62
CA LEU A 4 -2.52 -17.59 3.04
C LEU A 4 -1.92 -18.82 3.74
N ARG A 5 -2.14 -20.04 3.22
CA ARG A 5 -1.67 -21.28 3.87
C ARG A 5 -0.22 -21.61 3.48
N LEU A 6 0.21 -21.29 2.26
CA LEU A 6 1.59 -21.56 1.81
C LEU A 6 2.62 -20.52 2.29
N LYS A 7 2.23 -19.26 2.53
CA LYS A 7 3.16 -18.22 3.02
C LYS A 7 3.40 -18.26 4.54
N LYS A 8 2.60 -19.05 5.29
CA LYS A 8 2.66 -19.12 6.76
C LYS A 8 3.86 -19.90 7.27
N GLU A 9 4.31 -20.93 6.56
CA GLU A 9 5.49 -21.73 6.94
C GLU A 9 6.81 -21.00 6.64
N VAL A 10 6.83 -20.17 5.59
CA VAL A 10 8.02 -19.42 5.15
C VAL A 10 8.33 -18.23 6.08
N LEU A 11 7.30 -17.47 6.48
CA LEU A 11 7.45 -16.42 7.51
C LEU A 11 7.92 -17.01 8.85
N CYS A 12 7.59 -18.27 9.16
CA CYS A 12 8.03 -18.96 10.38
C CYS A 12 9.46 -19.54 10.32
N THR A 13 9.98 -19.88 9.13
CA THR A 13 11.25 -20.61 9.01
C THR A 13 12.48 -19.70 8.93
N SER A 14 12.33 -18.44 8.49
CA SER A 14 13.45 -17.46 8.49
C SER A 14 13.52 -16.55 9.74
N LEU A 15 12.52 -16.59 10.63
CA LEU A 15 12.42 -15.72 11.83
C LEU A 15 12.58 -16.49 13.15
N ARG A 16 13.35 -17.60 13.14
CA ARG A 16 13.55 -18.55 14.25
C ARG A 16 14.27 -18.01 15.51
N SER A 17 14.22 -16.71 15.80
CA SER A 17 14.74 -16.14 17.05
C SER A 17 13.68 -15.58 18.01
N ARG A 18 12.38 -15.58 17.69
CA ARG A 18 11.32 -15.37 18.69
C ARG A 18 9.99 -15.99 18.25
N SER A 19 9.44 -16.85 19.11
CA SER A 19 8.14 -17.47 18.98
C SER A 19 7.04 -16.40 18.80
N ILE A 20 6.50 -16.25 17.59
CA ILE A 20 5.22 -15.56 17.41
C ILE A 20 4.14 -16.52 17.89
N PHE A 21 3.85 -16.44 19.19
CA PHE A 21 2.77 -17.18 19.82
C PHE A 21 1.45 -16.58 19.35
N PHE A 22 0.64 -17.34 18.62
CA PHE A 22 -0.77 -17.04 18.39
C PHE A 22 -1.55 -17.63 19.57
N PRO A 23 -2.08 -16.85 20.53
CA PRO A 23 -2.81 -17.41 21.65
C PRO A 23 -4.12 -18.03 21.14
N SER A 24 -4.31 -19.33 21.40
CA SER A 24 -5.51 -20.10 21.07
C SER A 24 -6.51 -20.14 22.24
N HIS A 25 -6.65 -19.05 23.00
CA HIS A 25 -7.67 -18.98 24.07
C HIS A 25 -8.60 -17.79 23.86
N ILE A 26 -9.83 -18.12 23.48
CA ILE A 26 -11.01 -17.27 23.65
C ILE A 26 -11.25 -17.19 25.17
N SER A 27 -10.77 -16.13 25.79
CA SER A 27 -11.20 -15.73 27.13
C SER A 27 -12.54 -15.01 27.00
N HIS A 28 -13.55 -15.48 27.74
CA HIS A 28 -14.80 -14.76 27.92
C HIS A 28 -14.51 -13.38 28.52
N TYR A 29 -14.68 -12.32 27.73
CA TYR A 29 -14.56 -10.95 28.23
C TYR A 29 -15.75 -10.62 29.13
N GLN A 30 -15.47 -10.37 30.41
CA GLN A 30 -16.38 -9.66 31.30
C GLN A 30 -16.56 -8.23 30.76
N THR A 31 -17.80 -7.85 30.52
CA THR A 31 -18.21 -6.50 30.13
C THR A 31 -17.95 -5.52 31.27
N SER A 32 -16.92 -4.69 31.10
CA SER A 32 -16.62 -3.57 31.98
C SER A 32 -17.54 -2.38 31.68
N LEU A 33 -18.21 -1.86 32.71
CA LEU A 33 -19.21 -0.79 32.67
C LEU A 33 -18.57 0.62 32.62
N TYR A 34 -17.58 0.84 31.77
CA TYR A 34 -17.10 2.19 31.43
C TYR A 34 -17.58 2.55 30.02
N PRO A 35 -18.05 3.79 29.77
CA PRO A 35 -18.45 4.21 28.43
C PRO A 35 -17.23 4.10 27.51
N GLN A 36 -17.29 3.14 26.60
CA GLN A 36 -16.28 2.94 25.56
C GLN A 36 -16.22 4.21 24.71
N ARG A 37 -15.15 4.99 24.81
CA ARG A 37 -14.82 5.93 23.75
C ARG A 37 -14.63 5.09 22.49
N ASN A 38 -15.40 5.35 21.44
CA ASN A 38 -15.19 4.74 20.14
C ASN A 38 -13.75 5.07 19.69
N SER A 39 -12.87 4.07 19.72
CA SER A 39 -11.50 4.21 19.22
C SER A 39 -11.54 4.48 17.72
N LEU A 40 -10.78 5.48 17.24
CA LEU A 40 -10.67 5.82 15.81
C LEU A 40 -10.16 4.67 14.95
N PHE A 41 -9.32 3.83 15.56
CA PHE A 41 -8.66 2.71 14.92
C PHE A 41 -8.86 1.44 15.76
N ASP A 42 -9.03 0.30 15.09
CA ASP A 42 -9.01 -1.02 15.74
C ASP A 42 -7.61 -1.34 16.28
N ALA A 43 -6.57 -0.77 15.66
CA ALA A 43 -5.19 -0.78 16.15
C ALA A 43 -4.37 0.34 15.50
N VAL A 44 -3.31 0.74 16.20
CA VAL A 44 -2.21 1.53 15.66
C VAL A 44 -0.93 0.69 15.73
N TYR A 45 -0.32 0.41 14.59
CA TYR A 45 0.96 -0.31 14.50
C TYR A 45 2.08 0.64 14.12
N VAL A 46 3.15 0.62 14.91
CA VAL A 46 4.33 1.45 14.70
C VAL A 46 5.52 0.56 14.35
N ILE A 47 5.99 0.63 13.10
CA ILE A 47 7.12 -0.15 12.60
C ILE A 47 8.40 0.53 13.09
N ASN A 48 9.20 -0.21 13.85
CA ASN A 48 10.47 0.30 14.40
C ASN A 48 11.48 -0.84 14.54
N LEU A 49 12.73 -0.56 14.20
CA LEU A 49 13.83 -1.50 14.36
C LEU A 49 14.22 -1.66 15.82
N ASP A 50 14.47 -2.89 16.27
CA ASP A 50 14.89 -3.19 17.65
C ASP A 50 16.17 -2.44 18.07
N ARG A 51 17.07 -2.20 17.13
CA ARG A 51 18.30 -1.43 17.37
C ARG A 51 18.11 0.09 17.44
N ARG A 52 16.89 0.62 17.22
CA ARG A 52 16.59 2.07 17.18
C ARG A 52 15.63 2.51 18.30
N PRO A 53 16.03 2.37 19.59
CA PRO A 53 15.22 2.86 20.71
C PRO A 53 15.12 4.39 20.73
N ASP A 54 16.08 5.09 20.11
CA ASP A 54 16.07 6.53 19.87
C ASP A 54 14.85 6.93 19.00
N ARG A 55 14.64 6.23 17.87
CA ARG A 55 13.48 6.47 17.00
C ARG A 55 12.17 6.05 17.65
N TRP A 56 12.17 4.98 18.45
CA TRP A 56 11.00 4.60 19.25
C TRP A 56 10.59 5.71 20.22
N THR A 57 11.57 6.31 20.91
CA THR A 57 11.33 7.43 21.84
C THR A 57 10.78 8.65 21.09
N PHE A 58 11.33 8.94 19.91
CA PHE A 58 10.85 10.02 19.06
C PHE A 58 9.39 9.83 18.64
N ILE A 59 9.05 8.70 18.01
CA ILE A 59 7.69 8.46 17.49
C ILE A 59 6.66 8.36 18.62
N SER A 60 7.04 7.82 19.77
CA SER A 60 6.17 7.76 20.95
C SER A 60 5.77 9.16 21.43
N LYS A 61 6.71 10.13 21.44
CA LYS A 61 6.41 11.53 21.76
C LYS A 61 5.50 12.18 20.72
N GLN A 62 5.73 11.91 19.43
CA GLN A 62 4.88 12.43 18.35
C GLN A 62 3.44 11.91 18.46
N LEU A 63 3.26 10.61 18.73
CA LEU A 63 1.92 10.03 18.95
C LEU A 63 1.24 10.58 20.21
N GLN A 64 1.97 10.74 21.31
CA GLN A 64 1.42 11.35 22.52
C GLN A 64 0.96 12.79 22.28
N ARG A 65 1.76 13.58 21.57
CA ARG A 65 1.43 14.94 21.15
C ARG A 65 0.19 14.98 20.23
N ALA A 66 0.01 13.97 19.39
CA ALA A 66 -1.16 13.82 18.52
C ALA A 66 -2.44 13.39 19.28
N GLY A 67 -2.35 13.13 20.57
CA GLY A 67 -3.46 12.75 21.44
C GLY A 67 -3.62 11.24 21.68
N PHE A 68 -2.67 10.40 21.23
CA PHE A 68 -2.67 8.98 21.56
C PHE A 68 -2.14 8.74 22.98
N ARG A 69 -2.77 7.83 23.72
CA ARG A 69 -2.30 7.40 25.04
C ARG A 69 -1.26 6.28 24.90
N GLU A 70 -0.43 6.14 25.93
CA GLU A 70 0.39 4.96 26.10
C GLU A 70 -0.51 3.72 26.19
N GLY A 71 -0.41 2.81 25.22
CA GLY A 71 -1.29 1.65 25.07
C GLY A 71 -2.22 1.68 23.84
N ASP A 72 -2.47 2.86 23.25
CA ASP A 72 -3.29 2.98 22.03
C ASP A 72 -2.53 2.47 20.78
N TYR A 73 -1.20 2.48 20.84
CA TYR A 73 -0.32 2.02 19.77
C TYR A 73 0.61 0.89 20.21
N LYS A 74 0.98 0.06 19.25
CA LYS A 74 1.79 -1.14 19.45
C LYS A 74 3.01 -1.11 18.55
N ARG A 75 4.18 -1.31 19.15
CA ARG A 75 5.42 -1.52 18.42
C ARG A 75 5.36 -2.81 17.60
N PHE A 76 5.68 -2.71 16.32
CA PHE A 76 5.93 -3.83 15.44
C PHE A 76 7.43 -3.87 15.14
N SER A 77 8.09 -4.96 15.53
CA SER A 77 9.53 -5.12 15.31
C SER A 77 9.82 -5.23 13.82
N ALA A 78 10.54 -4.25 13.28
CA ALA A 78 10.87 -4.17 11.87
C ALA A 78 11.97 -5.17 11.50
N VAL A 79 11.97 -5.61 10.24
CA VAL A 79 12.98 -6.54 9.70
C VAL A 79 14.26 -5.80 9.38
N GLU A 80 15.37 -6.32 9.90
CA GLU A 80 16.69 -5.83 9.54
C GLU A 80 17.10 -6.32 8.15
N GLY A 81 16.97 -5.45 7.15
CA GLY A 81 17.34 -5.74 5.76
C GLY A 81 18.73 -6.35 5.57
N ASN A 82 19.71 -5.88 6.35
CA ASN A 82 21.10 -6.37 6.31
C ASN A 82 21.27 -7.81 6.79
N LYS A 83 20.28 -8.37 7.51
CA LYS A 83 20.30 -9.75 8.02
C LYS A 83 19.56 -10.72 7.09
N ILE A 84 19.03 -10.25 5.97
CA ILE A 84 18.28 -11.07 5.02
C ILE A 84 19.23 -11.76 4.04
N ASP A 85 19.07 -13.07 3.91
CA ASP A 85 19.69 -13.89 2.87
C ASP A 85 18.85 -13.80 1.59
N ALA A 86 19.37 -13.09 0.58
CA ALA A 86 18.68 -12.84 -0.68
C ALA A 86 18.36 -14.13 -1.46
N HIS A 87 19.24 -15.13 -1.42
CA HIS A 87 19.02 -16.41 -2.09
C HIS A 87 17.85 -17.15 -1.46
N LYS A 88 17.81 -17.22 -0.11
CA LYS A 88 16.67 -17.82 0.59
C LYS A 88 15.38 -17.06 0.35
N ALA A 89 15.42 -15.73 0.38
CA ALA A 89 14.26 -14.89 0.12
C ALA A 89 13.70 -15.10 -1.31
N HIS A 90 14.57 -15.28 -2.30
CA HIS A 90 14.15 -15.66 -3.64
C HIS A 90 13.59 -17.08 -3.71
N ALA A 91 14.31 -18.06 -3.15
CA ALA A 91 13.92 -19.47 -3.17
C ALA A 91 12.57 -19.73 -2.50
N CYS A 92 12.19 -18.91 -1.51
CA CYS A 92 10.90 -19.01 -0.83
C CYS A 92 9.80 -18.10 -1.40
N GLY A 93 10.05 -17.43 -2.54
CA GLY A 93 9.06 -16.63 -3.26
C GLY A 93 8.76 -15.26 -2.64
N LEU A 94 9.64 -14.72 -1.79
CA LEU A 94 9.55 -13.33 -1.31
C LEU A 94 10.12 -12.34 -2.33
N LEU A 95 11.18 -12.72 -3.05
CA LEU A 95 11.77 -11.94 -4.14
C LEU A 95 11.47 -12.58 -5.49
N SER A 96 11.08 -11.76 -6.47
CA SER A 96 10.98 -12.22 -7.85
C SER A 96 12.38 -12.46 -8.40
N LEU A 97 12.49 -13.18 -9.53
CA LEU A 97 13.80 -13.36 -10.19
C LEU A 97 14.43 -12.01 -10.51
N LEU A 98 13.65 -11.07 -11.06
CA LEU A 98 14.14 -9.73 -11.36
C LEU A 98 14.57 -8.98 -10.09
N GLY A 99 13.74 -8.97 -9.05
CA GLY A 99 14.08 -8.32 -7.77
C GLY A 99 15.35 -8.90 -7.13
N PHE A 100 15.52 -10.22 -7.20
CA PHE A 100 16.71 -10.92 -6.72
C PHE A 100 17.98 -10.58 -7.51
N LEU A 101 17.91 -10.54 -8.84
CA LEU A 101 19.05 -10.17 -9.68
C LEU A 101 19.43 -8.70 -9.46
N ARG A 102 18.46 -7.79 -9.46
CA ARG A 102 18.69 -6.34 -9.23
C ARG A 102 19.26 -6.04 -7.85
N LEU A 103 18.87 -6.80 -6.83
CA LEU A 103 19.42 -6.65 -5.47
C LEU A 103 20.92 -7.00 -5.41
N GLN A 104 21.43 -7.85 -6.30
CA GLN A 104 22.85 -8.24 -6.37
C GLN A 104 23.71 -7.30 -7.23
N GLU A 105 23.08 -6.45 -8.03
CA GLU A 105 23.79 -5.48 -8.88
C GLU A 105 24.55 -4.44 -8.05
N GLU A 106 25.59 -3.87 -8.63
CA GLU A 106 26.30 -2.75 -8.02
C GLU A 106 25.37 -1.55 -7.85
N GLU A 107 25.57 -0.78 -6.78
CA GLU A 107 24.71 0.34 -6.43
C GLU A 107 24.64 1.40 -7.54
N SER A 108 25.76 1.64 -8.24
CA SER A 108 25.86 2.55 -9.39
C SER A 108 24.97 2.15 -10.57
N HIS A 109 24.61 0.87 -10.69
CA HIS A 109 23.75 0.36 -11.75
C HIS A 109 22.28 0.31 -11.34
N ARG A 110 21.95 0.60 -10.07
CA ARG A 110 20.58 0.57 -9.57
C ARG A 110 19.81 1.83 -9.95
N ILE A 111 18.56 1.63 -10.37
CA ILE A 111 17.59 2.69 -10.63
C ILE A 111 17.08 3.17 -9.27
N TRP A 112 17.49 4.39 -8.93
CA TRP A 112 17.14 5.02 -7.67
C TRP A 112 15.61 5.12 -7.48
N GLY A 113 15.15 4.77 -6.29
CA GLY A 113 13.72 4.76 -5.93
C GLY A 113 12.88 3.68 -6.60
N MET A 114 13.47 2.73 -7.33
CA MET A 114 12.76 1.59 -7.92
C MET A 114 13.38 0.26 -7.53
N ASP A 115 14.68 0.10 -7.70
CA ASP A 115 15.33 -1.17 -7.39
C ASP A 115 15.41 -1.42 -5.88
N LEU A 116 15.34 -2.70 -5.53
CA LEU A 116 15.51 -3.14 -4.15
C LEU A 116 16.97 -2.93 -3.71
N ASN A 117 17.12 -2.34 -2.54
CA ASN A 117 18.33 -2.45 -1.73
C ASN A 117 18.00 -3.25 -0.45
N LYS A 118 19.01 -3.62 0.35
CA LYS A 118 18.79 -4.41 1.58
C LYS A 118 17.78 -3.73 2.52
N GLY A 119 17.90 -2.41 2.71
CA GLY A 119 16.97 -1.61 3.50
C GLY A 119 15.54 -1.68 2.97
N ALA A 120 15.34 -1.53 1.66
CA ALA A 120 14.04 -1.62 1.00
C ALA A 120 13.39 -3.00 1.18
N VAL A 121 14.17 -4.09 1.13
CA VAL A 121 13.66 -5.43 1.45
C VAL A 121 13.22 -5.51 2.92
N GLY A 122 14.00 -4.96 3.85
CA GLY A 122 13.63 -4.90 5.27
C GLY A 122 12.35 -4.11 5.53
N CYS A 123 12.21 -2.93 4.91
CA CYS A 123 10.98 -2.13 4.96
C CYS A 123 9.80 -2.92 4.40
N ALA A 124 9.95 -3.49 3.20
CA ALA A 124 8.88 -4.23 2.55
C ALA A 124 8.38 -5.43 3.37
N LEU A 125 9.29 -6.24 3.92
CA LEU A 125 8.93 -7.37 4.77
C LEU A 125 8.27 -6.94 6.09
N SER A 126 8.66 -5.79 6.64
CA SER A 126 8.01 -5.23 7.84
C SER A 126 6.54 -4.92 7.59
N HIS A 127 6.24 -4.25 6.47
CA HIS A 127 4.85 -3.97 6.08
C HIS A 127 4.08 -5.24 5.70
N VAL A 128 4.70 -6.18 4.98
CA VAL A 128 4.08 -7.49 4.67
C VAL A 128 3.65 -8.22 5.94
N MET A 129 4.47 -8.21 7.00
CA MET A 129 4.10 -8.80 8.28
C MET A 129 2.93 -8.08 8.96
N VAL A 130 2.91 -6.74 8.93
CA VAL A 130 1.80 -5.94 9.43
C VAL A 130 0.51 -6.25 8.65
N TRP A 131 0.56 -6.28 7.32
CA TRP A 131 -0.59 -6.60 6.48
C TRP A 131 -1.11 -8.01 6.72
N ALA A 132 -0.22 -9.00 6.87
CA ALA A 132 -0.60 -10.36 7.22
C ALA A 132 -1.30 -10.41 8.60
N ALA A 133 -0.81 -9.64 9.56
CA ALA A 133 -1.42 -9.50 10.89
C ALA A 133 -2.82 -8.86 10.84
N ILE A 134 -2.99 -7.80 10.05
CA ILE A 134 -4.28 -7.11 9.84
C ILE A 134 -5.27 -8.03 9.13
N ALA A 135 -4.84 -8.68 8.05
CA ALA A 135 -5.64 -9.61 7.27
C ALA A 135 -6.12 -10.80 8.10
N ALA A 136 -5.24 -11.39 8.93
CA ALA A 136 -5.57 -12.52 9.79
C ALA A 136 -6.58 -12.14 10.88
N ARG A 137 -6.51 -10.92 11.41
CA ARG A 137 -7.42 -10.41 12.45
C ARG A 137 -8.68 -9.76 11.90
N ARG A 138 -8.78 -9.57 10.58
CA ARG A 138 -9.90 -8.89 9.90
C ARG A 138 -10.19 -7.50 10.49
N GLN A 139 -9.14 -6.75 10.82
CA GLN A 139 -9.30 -5.39 11.33
C GLN A 139 -9.81 -4.46 10.21
N ARG A 140 -10.77 -3.61 10.55
CA ARG A 140 -11.51 -2.77 9.60
C ARG A 140 -10.90 -1.39 9.43
N CYS A 141 -10.19 -0.88 10.44
CA CYS A 141 -9.55 0.42 10.38
C CYS A 141 -8.25 0.38 11.18
N VAL A 142 -7.09 0.36 10.52
CA VAL A 142 -5.78 0.26 11.17
C VAL A 142 -4.86 1.36 10.68
N LEU A 143 -4.29 2.12 11.61
CA LEU A 143 -3.23 3.08 11.33
C LEU A 143 -1.87 2.37 11.36
N VAL A 144 -1.12 2.45 10.28
CA VAL A 144 0.25 1.94 10.16
C VAL A 144 1.19 3.13 10.06
N VAL A 145 2.23 3.14 10.90
CA VAL A 145 3.12 4.28 11.13
C VAL A 145 4.57 3.81 11.10
N GLU A 146 5.44 4.51 10.39
CA GLU A 146 6.90 4.39 10.49
C GLU A 146 7.44 5.32 11.59
N ASP A 147 8.56 4.94 12.20
CA ASP A 147 9.16 5.60 13.37
C ASP A 147 9.85 6.94 13.06
N ASP A 148 9.79 7.43 11.83
CA ASP A 148 10.13 8.81 11.42
C ASP A 148 8.90 9.67 11.10
N SER A 149 7.71 9.32 11.58
CA SER A 149 6.51 10.13 11.35
C SER A 149 6.39 11.29 12.36
N LEU A 150 6.08 12.49 11.85
CA LEU A 150 5.66 13.66 12.62
C LEU A 150 4.15 13.78 12.58
N PHE A 151 3.52 14.10 13.72
CA PHE A 151 2.08 14.30 13.82
C PHE A 151 1.69 15.72 14.27
N PRO A 152 0.59 16.30 13.74
CA PRO A 152 0.06 17.56 14.22
C PRO A 152 -0.65 17.34 15.56
N VAL A 153 -0.67 18.37 16.42
CA VAL A 153 -1.26 18.29 17.77
C VAL A 153 -2.74 17.89 17.72
N ASN A 154 -3.48 18.40 16.74
CA ASN A 154 -4.90 18.14 16.51
C ASN A 154 -5.16 17.01 15.49
N PHE A 155 -4.25 16.02 15.39
CA PHE A 155 -4.34 14.93 14.41
C PHE A 155 -5.70 14.24 14.39
N HIS A 156 -6.23 13.82 15.54
CA HIS A 156 -7.52 13.12 15.62
C HIS A 156 -8.66 13.93 14.98
N GLN A 157 -8.78 15.21 15.32
CA GLN A 157 -9.80 16.10 14.76
C GLN A 157 -9.63 16.25 13.24
N GLN A 158 -8.42 16.58 12.78
CA GLN A 158 -8.16 16.76 11.34
C GLN A 158 -8.42 15.47 10.55
N TYR A 159 -8.03 14.33 11.12
CA TYR A 159 -8.26 13.01 10.53
C TYR A 159 -9.75 12.71 10.40
N GLU A 160 -10.53 12.84 11.48
CA GLU A 160 -11.98 12.59 11.46
C GLU A 160 -12.71 13.51 10.47
N GLU A 161 -12.37 14.80 10.48
CA GLU A 161 -12.95 15.78 9.55
C GLU A 161 -12.68 15.42 8.09
N ARG A 162 -11.47 14.95 7.78
CA ARG A 162 -11.09 14.59 6.41
C ARG A 162 -11.64 13.24 5.99
N MET A 163 -11.69 12.27 6.90
CA MET A 163 -12.28 10.96 6.65
C MET A 163 -13.77 11.02 6.31
N ARG A 164 -14.52 12.00 6.85
CA ARG A 164 -15.93 12.23 6.44
C ARG A 164 -16.10 12.55 4.95
N ARG A 165 -15.03 12.96 4.27
CA ARG A 165 -15.02 13.28 2.83
C ARG A 165 -14.44 12.16 1.97
N VAL A 166 -13.89 11.11 2.58
CA VAL A 166 -13.34 9.95 1.87
C VAL A 166 -14.50 9.03 1.48
N PRO A 167 -14.65 8.65 0.19
CA PRO A 167 -15.70 7.73 -0.21
C PRO A 167 -15.59 6.36 0.46
N ASP A 168 -16.73 5.73 0.78
CA ASP A 168 -16.80 4.54 1.64
C ASP A 168 -16.12 3.28 1.06
N ASP A 169 -15.89 3.25 -0.25
CA ASP A 169 -15.21 2.16 -0.98
C ASP A 169 -13.70 2.11 -0.72
N TRP A 170 -13.14 3.04 0.06
CA TRP A 170 -11.72 3.08 0.38
C TRP A 170 -11.23 1.78 1.03
N GLU A 171 -10.00 1.40 0.72
CA GLU A 171 -9.32 0.25 1.30
C GLU A 171 -7.95 0.60 1.86
N LEU A 172 -7.36 1.67 1.33
CA LEU A 172 -6.18 2.32 1.86
C LEU A 172 -6.30 3.85 1.72
N VAL A 173 -5.95 4.59 2.77
CA VAL A 173 -5.87 6.04 2.77
C VAL A 173 -4.48 6.45 3.24
N TYR A 174 -3.71 7.08 2.35
CA TYR A 174 -2.46 7.73 2.74
C TYR A 174 -2.78 8.99 3.54
N VAL A 175 -2.24 9.05 4.77
CA VAL A 175 -2.32 10.25 5.62
C VAL A 175 -1.01 11.04 5.60
N SER A 176 0.08 10.41 5.12
CA SER A 176 1.33 11.06 4.73
C SER A 176 1.50 11.11 3.21
N GLY A 177 2.60 11.70 2.76
CA GLY A 177 3.02 11.71 1.34
C GLY A 177 2.71 13.03 0.65
N LEU A 178 3.77 13.74 0.27
CA LEU A 178 3.65 14.99 -0.47
C LEU A 178 3.32 14.72 -1.95
N ASP A 179 2.49 15.57 -2.53
CA ASP A 179 2.22 15.59 -3.97
C ASP A 179 3.38 16.25 -4.73
N THR A 180 4.53 15.56 -4.77
CA THR A 180 5.74 16.08 -5.43
C THR A 180 5.59 16.23 -6.95
N ALA A 181 4.63 15.52 -7.55
CA ALA A 181 4.34 15.58 -8.98
C ALA A 181 3.20 16.57 -9.34
N GLY A 182 2.58 17.22 -8.35
CA GLY A 182 1.48 18.17 -8.57
C GLY A 182 0.21 17.55 -9.16
N GLN A 183 0.01 16.23 -9.02
CA GLN A 183 -1.08 15.49 -9.65
C GLN A 183 -2.35 15.42 -8.81
N ALA A 184 -2.27 15.69 -7.51
CA ALA A 184 -3.40 15.53 -6.60
C ALA A 184 -4.59 16.42 -6.99
N SER A 185 -4.33 17.65 -7.44
CA SER A 185 -5.39 18.58 -7.85
C SER A 185 -6.26 18.02 -8.98
N MET A 186 -5.66 17.32 -9.95
CA MET A 186 -6.35 16.69 -11.07
C MET A 186 -7.11 15.43 -10.66
N LEU A 187 -6.69 14.78 -9.57
CA LEU A 187 -7.26 13.54 -9.05
C LEU A 187 -8.19 13.78 -7.85
N ARG A 188 -8.53 15.04 -7.56
CA ARG A 188 -9.34 15.43 -6.42
C ARG A 188 -10.74 14.84 -6.51
N VAL A 189 -11.20 14.21 -5.44
CA VAL A 189 -12.58 13.70 -5.30
C VAL A 189 -13.40 14.50 -4.29
N ALA A 190 -12.73 15.15 -3.34
CA ALA A 190 -13.33 16.07 -2.38
C ALA A 190 -12.27 17.06 -1.86
N GLU A 191 -12.69 18.09 -1.14
CA GLU A 191 -11.75 18.96 -0.45
C GLU A 191 -10.83 18.15 0.48
N GLY A 192 -9.51 18.30 0.31
CA GLY A 192 -8.53 17.57 1.11
C GLY A 192 -8.32 16.10 0.72
N VAL A 193 -9.04 15.56 -0.28
CA VAL A 193 -9.02 14.12 -0.63
C VAL A 193 -8.90 13.93 -2.14
N SER A 194 -7.90 13.15 -2.56
CA SER A 194 -7.66 12.81 -3.96
C SER A 194 -7.51 11.30 -4.14
N ARG A 195 -7.77 10.80 -5.35
CA ARG A 195 -7.26 9.48 -5.76
C ARG A 195 -5.74 9.51 -5.72
N VAL A 196 -5.13 8.36 -5.44
CA VAL A 196 -3.68 8.23 -5.44
C VAL A 196 -3.18 8.29 -6.89
N PRO A 197 -2.14 9.09 -7.20
CA PRO A 197 -1.51 9.05 -8.52
C PRO A 197 -0.62 7.82 -8.69
N GLN A 198 -0.32 7.47 -9.94
CA GLN A 198 0.71 6.48 -10.23
C GLN A 198 2.06 6.97 -9.68
N MET A 199 2.88 6.06 -9.15
CA MET A 199 4.18 6.39 -8.53
C MET A 199 4.08 7.29 -7.29
N HIS A 200 2.96 7.25 -6.55
CA HIS A 200 2.92 7.82 -5.20
C HIS A 200 3.76 6.97 -4.24
N ARG A 201 5.01 7.40 -4.03
CA ARG A 201 6.06 6.63 -3.34
C ARG A 201 6.20 7.02 -1.87
N THR A 202 5.40 6.39 -1.03
CA THR A 202 5.56 6.47 0.43
C THR A 202 4.92 5.27 1.13
N THR A 203 5.47 4.89 2.28
CA THR A 203 4.84 3.97 3.25
C THR A 203 4.83 4.54 4.68
N ASN A 204 5.23 5.81 4.84
CA ASN A 204 5.49 6.44 6.13
C ASN A 204 4.27 6.38 7.08
N CYS A 205 3.09 6.77 6.61
CA CYS A 205 1.87 6.67 7.42
C CYS A 205 0.60 6.55 6.58
N TYR A 206 -0.21 5.52 6.87
CA TYR A 206 -1.46 5.26 6.16
C TYR A 206 -2.47 4.48 7.02
N VAL A 207 -3.73 4.58 6.63
CA VAL A 207 -4.83 3.80 7.21
C VAL A 207 -5.27 2.73 6.23
N ILE A 208 -5.50 1.51 6.69
CA ILE A 208 -5.80 0.36 5.83
C ILE A 208 -6.88 -0.55 6.42
N LYS A 209 -7.75 -1.07 5.55
CA LYS A 209 -8.70 -2.15 5.88
C LYS A 209 -8.08 -3.53 5.60
N HIS A 210 -8.61 -4.59 6.20
CA HIS A 210 -8.09 -5.94 5.95
C HIS A 210 -8.20 -6.37 4.47
N GLU A 211 -9.18 -5.86 3.72
CA GLU A 211 -9.32 -6.08 2.27
C GLU A 211 -8.15 -5.46 1.49
N GLY A 212 -7.78 -4.24 1.84
CA GLY A 212 -6.60 -3.55 1.29
C GLY A 212 -5.33 -4.31 1.62
N ALA A 213 -5.16 -4.72 2.88
CA ALA A 213 -3.99 -5.50 3.33
C ALA A 213 -3.84 -6.81 2.54
N ARG A 214 -4.94 -7.52 2.27
CA ARG A 214 -4.93 -8.74 1.45
C ARG A 214 -4.53 -8.46 0.00
N ARG A 215 -5.10 -7.43 -0.63
CA ARG A 215 -4.73 -7.06 -2.01
C ARG A 215 -3.27 -6.67 -2.12
N LEU A 216 -2.73 -5.93 -1.14
CA LEU A 216 -1.31 -5.57 -1.12
C LEU A 216 -0.39 -6.79 -0.97
N LEU A 217 -0.79 -7.79 -0.17
CA LEU A 217 -0.04 -9.06 -0.07
C LEU A 217 -0.02 -9.86 -1.37
N ASP A 218 -1.09 -9.79 -2.15
CA ASP A 218 -1.21 -10.46 -3.46
C ASP A 218 -0.47 -9.67 -4.55
N LEU A 219 -0.52 -8.34 -4.49
CA LEU A 219 0.15 -7.44 -5.42
C LEU A 219 1.67 -7.39 -5.26
N CYS A 220 2.14 -7.26 -4.01
CA CYS A 220 3.53 -6.93 -3.73
C CYS A 220 4.44 -8.15 -3.57
N LEU A 221 3.89 -9.37 -3.64
CA LEU A 221 4.66 -10.60 -3.50
C LEU A 221 4.47 -11.51 -4.72
N PRO A 222 5.56 -11.97 -5.37
CA PRO A 222 6.97 -11.72 -5.00
C PRO A 222 7.42 -10.28 -5.30
N MET A 223 8.30 -9.73 -4.46
CA MET A 223 8.79 -8.35 -4.59
C MET A 223 9.73 -8.22 -5.79
N THR A 224 9.46 -7.22 -6.63
CA THR A 224 10.28 -6.89 -7.80
C THR A 224 10.94 -5.52 -7.64
N TYR A 225 10.19 -4.55 -7.13
CA TYR A 225 10.63 -3.17 -6.89
C TYR A 225 10.43 -2.80 -5.42
N GLN A 226 10.87 -1.61 -5.04
CA GLN A 226 10.53 -1.04 -3.73
C GLN A 226 9.01 -1.04 -3.51
N LEU A 227 8.61 -1.29 -2.27
CA LEU A 227 7.24 -1.63 -1.92
C LEU A 227 6.24 -0.51 -2.30
N ASP A 228 6.61 0.72 -2.00
CA ASP A 228 5.83 1.93 -2.29
C ASP A 228 5.59 2.15 -3.79
N THR A 229 6.57 1.79 -4.63
CA THR A 229 6.42 1.75 -6.08
C THR A 229 5.44 0.66 -6.48
N MET A 230 5.59 -0.56 -5.96
CA MET A 230 4.69 -1.68 -6.31
C MET A 230 3.24 -1.39 -5.92
N MET A 231 3.00 -0.73 -4.79
CA MET A 231 1.67 -0.36 -4.30
C MET A 231 0.88 0.52 -5.28
N THR A 232 1.58 1.31 -6.11
CA THR A 232 0.95 2.33 -6.96
C THR A 232 1.31 2.21 -8.44
N LEU A 233 2.07 1.18 -8.82
CA LEU A 233 2.57 0.98 -10.18
C LEU A 233 1.46 0.84 -11.22
N HIS A 234 0.36 0.17 -10.88
CA HIS A 234 -0.75 -0.12 -11.79
C HIS A 234 -1.97 0.80 -11.59
N VAL A 235 -1.81 1.85 -10.79
CA VAL A 235 -2.88 2.85 -10.61
C VAL A 235 -3.22 3.47 -11.98
N GLY A 236 -4.52 3.48 -12.31
CA GLY A 236 -5.03 3.96 -13.61
C GLY A 236 -5.01 2.93 -14.74
N SER A 237 -4.43 1.74 -14.55
CA SER A 237 -4.43 0.68 -15.57
C SER A 237 -5.73 -0.14 -15.58
N ASP A 238 -6.38 -0.30 -14.41
CA ASP A 238 -7.61 -1.09 -14.28
C ASP A 238 -8.87 -0.39 -14.81
N THR A 239 -8.86 0.94 -14.95
CA THR A 239 -10.03 1.71 -15.43
C THR A 239 -10.32 1.52 -16.93
N ASN A 240 -9.37 1.00 -17.72
CA ASN A 240 -9.57 0.80 -19.16
C ASN A 240 -10.16 -0.56 -19.56
N ASN A 241 -10.09 -1.58 -18.71
CA ASN A 241 -10.58 -2.92 -19.08
C ASN A 241 -12.08 -3.15 -18.77
N ASN A 242 -12.66 -2.43 -17.81
CA ASN A 242 -14.08 -2.61 -17.46
C ASN A 242 -15.06 -1.85 -18.37
N ASN A 243 -14.61 -0.82 -19.10
CA ASN A 243 -15.49 -0.07 -20.02
C ASN A 243 -15.66 -0.76 -21.40
N ASN A 244 -14.79 -1.70 -21.77
CA ASN A 244 -14.91 -2.40 -23.06
C ASN A 244 -15.85 -3.60 -23.04
N ASN A 245 -16.30 -4.06 -21.86
CA ASN A 245 -17.17 -5.24 -21.76
C ASN A 245 -18.66 -4.92 -21.59
N ASN A 246 -19.03 -3.64 -21.62
CA ASN A 246 -20.43 -3.21 -21.43
C ASN A 246 -21.03 -2.49 -22.66
N ASN A 247 -20.37 -2.54 -23.82
CA ASN A 247 -20.84 -1.87 -25.03
C ASN A 247 -21.11 -2.80 -26.22
N ASN A 248 -21.36 -4.10 -25.99
CA ASN A 248 -21.74 -5.02 -27.06
C ASN A 248 -23.09 -5.70 -26.82
N ASN A 249 -24.08 -4.95 -26.35
CA ASN A 249 -25.46 -5.40 -26.37
C ASN A 249 -26.47 -4.25 -26.46
N ASN A 250 -26.47 -3.49 -27.55
CA ASN A 250 -27.69 -2.94 -28.13
C ASN A 250 -27.43 -2.30 -29.50
N ASN A 251 -27.64 -3.02 -30.60
CA ASN A 251 -28.45 -2.47 -31.70
C ASN A 251 -28.82 -3.57 -32.70
N ASN A 252 -30.06 -4.04 -32.61
CA ASN A 252 -30.76 -4.64 -33.73
C ASN A 252 -32.18 -4.06 -33.71
N ASN A 253 -32.51 -3.16 -34.64
CA ASN A 253 -33.48 -3.42 -35.70
C ASN A 253 -33.77 -2.16 -36.57
N ASN A 254 -33.66 -2.35 -37.90
CA ASN A 254 -34.46 -1.78 -39.01
C ASN A 254 -34.50 -0.24 -39.28
N ASN A 255 -34.54 0.28 -40.53
CA ASN A 255 -34.78 -0.30 -41.86
C ASN A 255 -34.39 0.71 -42.98
N ASN A 256 -33.97 0.19 -44.16
CA ASN A 256 -34.15 0.66 -45.56
C ASN A 256 -34.01 2.14 -45.98
N ASN A 257 -33.52 2.55 -47.16
CA ASN A 257 -33.10 1.90 -48.41
C ASN A 257 -32.35 2.95 -49.30
N ASN A 258 -31.60 2.44 -50.28
CA ASN A 258 -31.33 2.98 -51.63
C ASN A 258 -29.92 3.54 -51.98
N ASN A 259 -29.06 2.61 -52.42
CA ASN A 259 -28.46 2.49 -53.77
C ASN A 259 -27.67 3.68 -54.38
N ASN A 260 -26.34 3.54 -54.58
CA ASN A 260 -25.73 3.00 -55.82
C ASN A 260 -24.21 3.32 -55.93
N ASN A 261 -23.47 2.33 -56.46
CA ASN A 261 -22.26 2.38 -57.30
C ASN A 261 -20.82 2.45 -56.72
N ASN A 262 -20.17 1.27 -56.76
CA ASN A 262 -18.89 0.94 -57.41
C ASN A 262 -17.62 1.78 -57.09
N ASN A 263 -16.58 1.16 -56.49
CA ASN A 263 -15.56 0.44 -57.26
C ASN A 263 -14.54 -0.27 -56.34
N ASN A 264 -14.34 -1.53 -56.70
CA ASN A 264 -13.28 -2.50 -56.42
C ASN A 264 -11.91 -1.96 -55.92
N ASN A 265 -11.37 -2.53 -54.83
CA ASN A 265 -10.11 -3.27 -54.94
C ASN A 265 -9.94 -4.31 -53.83
N ASN A 266 -9.53 -5.49 -54.27
CA ASN A 266 -9.48 -6.77 -53.58
C ASN A 266 -8.10 -6.93 -52.92
N ASN A 267 -8.03 -7.34 -51.65
CA ASN A 267 -7.11 -8.42 -51.33
C ASN A 267 -7.55 -9.25 -50.12
N ASN A 268 -7.47 -10.54 -50.36
CA ASN A 268 -8.06 -11.66 -49.66
C ASN A 268 -7.10 -12.14 -48.57
N ASN A 269 -7.59 -12.38 -47.34
CA ASN A 269 -7.08 -13.54 -46.62
C ASN A 269 -8.16 -14.20 -45.77
N ASN A 270 -8.22 -15.51 -45.93
CA ASN A 270 -9.38 -16.36 -45.81
C ASN A 270 -9.49 -16.88 -44.37
N ASN A 271 -10.52 -16.46 -43.63
CA ASN A 271 -10.80 -16.97 -42.29
C ASN A 271 -11.79 -18.13 -42.41
N ASN A 272 -11.27 -19.36 -42.39
CA ASN A 272 -12.07 -20.57 -42.50
C ASN A 272 -12.69 -20.89 -41.14
N ASN A 273 -13.90 -20.38 -40.90
CA ASN A 273 -14.66 -20.60 -39.68
C ASN A 273 -15.53 -21.84 -39.84
N ASN A 274 -15.06 -22.99 -39.36
CA ASN A 274 -15.83 -24.23 -39.40
C ASN A 274 -16.59 -24.40 -38.07
N ASN A 275 -17.85 -23.95 -38.05
CA ASN A 275 -18.79 -24.23 -36.96
C ASN A 275 -19.25 -25.68 -37.06
N ASN A 276 -18.78 -26.54 -36.16
CA ASN A 276 -19.40 -27.84 -35.95
C ASN A 276 -20.11 -27.87 -34.59
N SER A 277 -21.42 -28.05 -34.65
CA SER A 277 -22.33 -28.12 -33.52
C SER A 277 -22.24 -29.51 -32.88
N GLY A 278 -21.68 -29.58 -31.68
CA GLY A 278 -21.56 -30.82 -30.91
C GLY A 278 -21.76 -30.55 -29.42
N ARG A 279 -22.90 -31.00 -28.87
CA ARG A 279 -23.16 -31.07 -27.43
C ARG A 279 -22.07 -31.91 -26.76
N GLY A 280 -21.31 -31.30 -25.83
CA GLY A 280 -20.32 -32.01 -25.02
C GLY A 280 -19.93 -31.18 -23.79
N SER A 281 -20.25 -31.70 -22.61
CA SER A 281 -19.86 -31.17 -21.29
C SER A 281 -18.35 -31.27 -21.06
N VAL A 282 -17.63 -30.15 -20.87
CA VAL A 282 -16.25 -30.14 -20.32
C VAL A 282 -15.92 -28.82 -19.59
N VAL A 283 -15.75 -28.95 -18.27
CA VAL A 283 -14.71 -28.39 -17.38
C VAL A 283 -14.21 -26.95 -17.65
N GLY A 284 -14.48 -26.06 -16.68
CA GLY A 284 -13.98 -24.69 -16.65
C GLY A 284 -12.46 -24.58 -16.58
N SER A 285 -11.89 -23.89 -17.56
CA SER A 285 -10.51 -23.41 -17.56
C SER A 285 -10.39 -22.21 -16.60
N GLY A 286 -9.63 -22.39 -15.52
CA GLY A 286 -9.31 -21.34 -14.56
C GLY A 286 -8.54 -20.20 -15.21
N GLY A 287 -9.17 -19.03 -15.33
CA GLY A 287 -8.48 -17.78 -15.61
C GLY A 287 -7.51 -17.45 -14.46
N VAL A 288 -6.35 -16.92 -14.81
CA VAL A 288 -5.40 -16.33 -13.83
C VAL A 288 -6.19 -15.30 -13.01
N PRO A 289 -6.16 -15.34 -11.66
CA PRO A 289 -6.92 -14.38 -10.86
C PRO A 289 -6.43 -12.97 -11.21
N HIS A 290 -7.32 -12.11 -11.68
CA HIS A 290 -7.03 -10.70 -11.81
C HIS A 290 -6.74 -10.15 -10.42
N VAL A 291 -5.48 -9.80 -10.12
CA VAL A 291 -5.14 -9.15 -8.86
C VAL A 291 -5.61 -7.71 -8.99
N VAL A 292 -6.70 -7.38 -8.28
CA VAL A 292 -7.27 -6.02 -8.28
C VAL A 292 -6.48 -5.17 -7.30
N MET A 293 -6.15 -3.93 -7.67
CA MET A 293 -5.52 -2.96 -6.76
C MET A 293 -6.45 -2.60 -5.60
N PRO A 294 -5.92 -2.26 -4.41
CA PRO A 294 -6.75 -1.65 -3.39
C PRO A 294 -7.30 -0.30 -3.87
N VAL A 295 -8.52 0.02 -3.44
CA VAL A 295 -9.09 1.35 -3.68
C VAL A 295 -8.39 2.36 -2.78
N CYS A 296 -7.50 3.15 -3.37
CA CYS A 296 -6.63 4.06 -2.62
C CYS A 296 -7.04 5.53 -2.74
N TYR A 297 -6.92 6.24 -1.63
CA TYR A 297 -7.00 7.70 -1.55
C TYR A 297 -5.78 8.29 -0.84
N THR A 298 -5.52 9.57 -1.07
CA THR A 298 -4.47 10.34 -0.37
C THR A 298 -5.04 11.66 0.14
N MET A 299 -4.63 12.03 1.35
CA MET A 299 -4.95 13.31 1.97
C MET A 299 -4.00 14.39 1.44
N GLN A 300 -4.55 15.49 0.92
CA GLN A 300 -3.77 16.56 0.27
C GLN A 300 -4.30 17.94 0.70
N PRO A 301 -3.52 18.74 1.47
CA PRO A 301 -2.16 18.46 1.94
C PRO A 301 -2.10 17.28 2.91
N PRO A 302 -0.97 16.56 3.07
CA PRO A 302 -0.88 15.43 4.00
C PRO A 302 -1.07 15.88 5.45
N LEU A 303 -1.60 14.99 6.31
CA LEU A 303 -1.72 15.25 7.75
C LEU A 303 -0.44 14.92 8.49
N VAL A 304 0.28 13.87 8.06
CA VAL A 304 1.50 13.36 8.69
C VAL A 304 2.68 13.62 7.75
N VAL A 305 3.81 14.01 8.32
CA VAL A 305 5.02 14.35 7.56
C VAL A 305 6.17 13.46 8.01
N GLN A 306 7.02 13.03 7.07
CA GLN A 306 8.23 12.30 7.41
C GLN A 306 9.32 13.25 7.91
N ALA A 307 9.91 12.94 9.07
CA ALA A 307 11.03 13.63 9.68
C ALA A 307 12.34 13.34 8.91
N THR A 308 12.76 14.27 8.07
CA THR A 308 13.97 14.13 7.23
C THR A 308 15.25 14.03 8.06
N ARG A 309 15.30 14.69 9.23
CA ARG A 309 16.48 14.72 10.11
C ARG A 309 16.82 13.39 10.78
N LEU A 310 15.89 12.44 10.80
CA LEU A 310 16.18 11.09 11.28
C LEU A 310 16.93 10.26 10.24
N GLY A 311 17.12 10.84 9.03
CA GLY A 311 17.58 10.15 7.85
C GLY A 311 16.63 9.02 7.47
N SER A 312 17.06 8.25 6.48
CA SER A 312 16.57 6.89 6.38
C SER A 312 17.76 5.97 6.60
N ASP A 313 17.59 4.91 7.41
CA ASP A 313 18.57 3.82 7.48
C ASP A 313 18.68 3.06 6.12
N ILE A 314 18.10 3.59 5.04
CA ILE A 314 17.76 2.95 3.76
C ILE A 314 18.25 3.78 2.55
N GLN A 315 18.48 5.09 2.69
CA GLN A 315 18.89 6.02 1.62
C GLN A 315 19.81 7.11 2.20
N SER A 316 20.97 7.29 1.57
CA SER A 316 22.00 8.28 1.94
C SER A 316 21.50 9.72 1.84
N SER A 317 21.87 10.57 2.81
CA SER A 317 21.52 11.99 2.84
C SER A 317 22.32 12.80 1.81
N ASN A 318 21.64 13.71 1.10
CA ASN A 318 22.20 14.53 0.01
C ASN A 318 22.73 15.91 0.49
N GLY A 319 23.31 15.98 1.71
CA GLY A 319 24.01 17.18 2.18
C GLY A 319 23.19 18.48 2.26
N ARG A 320 21.86 18.40 2.28
CA ARG A 320 20.97 19.56 2.49
C ARG A 320 20.75 19.79 3.99
N ASP A 321 20.35 21.01 4.36
CA ASP A 321 19.91 21.30 5.73
C ASP A 321 18.59 20.56 6.02
N GLU A 322 18.71 19.40 6.65
CA GLU A 322 17.59 18.49 6.94
C GLU A 322 16.50 19.15 7.80
N LYS A 323 16.85 20.17 8.61
CA LYS A 323 15.88 20.89 9.45
C LYS A 323 15.02 21.84 8.63
N GLU A 324 15.59 22.58 7.69
CA GLU A 324 14.80 23.46 6.83
C GLU A 324 13.93 22.63 5.89
N GLU A 325 14.43 21.50 5.37
CA GLU A 325 13.59 20.58 4.59
C GLU A 325 12.40 20.07 5.42
N GLU A 326 12.60 19.67 6.68
CA GLU A 326 11.51 19.25 7.58
C GLU A 326 10.48 20.38 7.77
N ARG A 327 10.95 21.61 7.99
CA ARG A 327 10.08 22.80 8.13
C ARG A 327 9.30 23.08 6.85
N GLU A 328 9.93 23.01 5.68
CA GLU A 328 9.26 23.17 4.39
C GLU A 328 8.17 22.12 4.17
N ARG A 329 8.44 20.86 4.51
CA ARG A 329 7.43 19.79 4.41
C ARG A 329 6.26 20.03 5.36
N CYS A 330 6.50 20.53 6.56
CA CYS A 330 5.43 20.90 7.51
C CYS A 330 4.62 22.09 7.00
N ARG A 331 5.25 23.13 6.42
CA ARG A 331 4.54 24.23 5.76
C ARG A 331 3.69 23.72 4.60
N ALA A 332 4.22 22.81 3.78
CA ALA A 332 3.49 22.19 2.68
C ALA A 332 2.32 21.31 3.17
N ALA A 333 2.43 20.73 4.36
CA ALA A 333 1.36 20.03 5.05
C ALA A 333 0.30 21.00 5.67
N GLY A 334 0.54 22.31 5.63
CA GLY A 334 -0.35 23.33 6.21
C GLY A 334 -0.22 23.45 7.72
N TRP A 335 0.89 23.02 8.30
CA TRP A 335 1.12 23.08 9.75
C TRP A 335 1.62 24.45 10.19
N ASN A 336 1.28 24.83 11.42
CA ASN A 336 2.00 25.89 12.12
C ASN A 336 3.37 25.36 12.57
N ILE A 337 4.44 25.93 12.02
CA ILE A 337 5.81 25.46 12.28
C ILE A 337 6.32 25.81 13.68
N ASP A 338 5.71 26.79 14.36
CA ASP A 338 6.06 27.14 15.73
C ASP A 338 5.81 25.96 16.68
N ASP A 339 4.89 25.08 16.32
CA ASP A 339 4.59 23.86 17.06
C ASP A 339 5.70 22.80 16.91
N LEU A 340 6.70 22.91 16.03
CA LEU A 340 7.76 21.90 15.87
C LEU A 340 8.83 21.96 16.96
N ASP A 341 9.03 23.14 17.56
CA ASP A 341 10.10 23.41 18.52
C ASP A 341 9.65 23.23 19.99
N THR A 342 8.38 22.89 20.22
CA THR A 342 7.78 22.51 21.52
C THR A 342 7.61 21.00 21.65
#